data_AF-A0A7X3UC44-F1
#
_entry.id   AF-A0A7X3UC44-F1
#
_cell.length_a   1.000
_cell.length_b   1.000
_cell.length_c   1.000
_cell.angle_alpha   90.00
_cell.angle_beta   90.00
_cell.angle_gamma   90.00
#
_symmetry.space_group_name_H-M   'P 1'
#
loop_
_entity.id
_entity.type
_entity.pdbx_description
1 polymer ?
#
loop_
_entity_poly.entity_id
_entity_poly.type
_entity_poly.pdbx_seq_one_letter_code
_entity_poly.pdbx_strand_id
1 'polypeptide(L)'
;MGALIDHLKALAGDGASIEDVITVAEAELAGGALLTSELEDPAGAIAGAEEEAEELNLEVQGALQRFPASQSAGFHRTDPRAMAVIATMAYARRGGVYLPKDLEEMVAEGRVSEEWHARESVRIRVLLTILPMFIASIERGELIPATFATGITEVAERLGRVRIPQVATT
;
A
#
# COMPACT_ATOMS: atom_id res chain seq x y z
N MET A 1 -13.00 6.29 -8.09
CA MET A 1 -11.66 6.48 -7.49
C MET A 1 -11.65 7.83 -6.82
N GLY A 2 -11.11 7.93 -5.60
CA GLY A 2 -11.17 9.15 -4.80
C GLY A 2 -9.99 10.08 -5.05
N ALA A 3 -10.16 11.36 -4.72
CA ALA A 3 -9.25 12.42 -5.14
C ALA A 3 -7.84 12.30 -4.53
N LEU A 4 -7.72 11.69 -3.34
CA LEU A 4 -6.42 11.46 -2.71
C LEU A 4 -5.64 10.38 -3.46
N ILE A 5 -6.27 9.24 -3.71
CA ILE A 5 -5.61 8.11 -4.39
C ILE A 5 -5.22 8.50 -5.82
N ASP A 6 -6.09 9.21 -6.54
CA ASP A 6 -5.80 9.73 -7.88
C ASP A 6 -4.59 10.68 -7.87
N HIS A 7 -4.53 11.58 -6.88
CA HIS A 7 -3.42 12.52 -6.73
C HIS A 7 -2.09 11.80 -6.47
N LEU A 8 -2.09 10.80 -5.57
CA LEU A 8 -0.89 10.02 -5.26
C LEU A 8 -0.43 9.16 -6.46
N LYS A 9 -1.37 8.53 -7.18
CA LYS A 9 -1.07 7.79 -8.42
C LYS A 9 -0.46 8.72 -9.49
N ALA A 10 -0.97 9.94 -9.63
CA ALA A 10 -0.42 10.94 -10.55
C ALA A 10 1.00 11.36 -10.14
N LEU A 11 1.24 11.68 -8.87
CA LEU A 11 2.58 12.01 -8.36
C LEU A 11 3.59 10.89 -8.61
N ALA A 12 3.20 9.64 -8.33
CA ALA A 12 4.03 8.47 -8.61
C ALA A 12 4.31 8.31 -10.11
N GLY A 13 3.32 8.57 -10.97
CA GLY A 13 3.45 8.52 -12.43
C GLY A 13 4.34 9.61 -13.02
N ASP A 14 4.36 10.80 -12.40
CA ASP A 14 5.19 11.95 -12.80
C ASP A 14 6.66 11.84 -12.35
N GLY A 15 7.03 10.72 -11.73
CA GLY A 15 8.41 10.43 -11.33
C GLY A 15 8.82 11.02 -9.98
N ALA A 16 7.86 11.37 -9.12
CA ALA A 16 8.16 11.74 -7.73
C ALA A 16 8.88 10.60 -7.01
N SER A 17 9.74 10.94 -6.04
CA SER A 17 10.39 9.92 -5.24
C SER A 17 9.40 9.23 -4.29
N ILE A 18 9.72 8.02 -3.84
CA ILE A 18 8.92 7.32 -2.83
C ILE A 18 8.72 8.21 -1.59
N GLU A 19 9.75 8.93 -1.15
CA GLU A 19 9.69 9.81 0.02
C GLU A 19 8.76 11.02 -0.19
N ASP A 20 8.75 11.60 -1.39
CA ASP A 20 7.86 12.72 -1.71
C ASP A 20 6.39 12.26 -1.66
N VAL A 21 6.08 11.10 -2.24
CA VAL A 21 4.73 10.52 -2.23
C VAL A 21 4.30 10.19 -0.80
N ILE A 22 5.20 9.63 0.04
CA ILE A 22 4.89 9.36 1.45
C ILE A 22 4.61 10.66 2.20
N THR A 23 5.43 11.70 2.01
CA THR A 23 5.26 12.98 2.70
C THR A 23 3.91 13.62 2.38
N VAL A 24 3.53 13.62 1.09
CA VAL A 24 2.22 14.12 0.66
C VAL A 24 1.10 13.27 1.25
N ALA A 25 1.24 11.95 1.20
CA ALA A 25 0.24 11.03 1.75
C ALA A 25 0.04 11.22 3.27
N GLU A 26 1.11 11.37 4.05
CA GLU A 26 1.03 11.66 5.48
C GLU A 26 0.31 12.97 5.77
N ALA A 27 0.60 14.02 5.00
CA ALA A 27 -0.04 15.32 5.14
C ALA A 27 -1.55 15.25 4.82
N GLU A 28 -1.93 14.56 3.75
CA GLU A 28 -3.33 14.39 3.38
C GLU A 28 -4.09 13.50 4.38
N LEU A 29 -3.52 12.36 4.78
CA LEU A 29 -4.11 11.48 5.80
C LEU A 29 -4.28 12.18 7.16
N ALA A 30 -3.46 13.17 7.49
CA ALA A 30 -3.56 13.95 8.72
C ALA A 30 -4.69 15.00 8.72
N GLY A 31 -5.54 15.02 7.69
CA GLY A 31 -6.66 15.97 7.57
C GLY A 31 -6.52 16.96 6.41
N GLY A 32 -5.76 16.63 5.38
CA GLY A 32 -5.70 17.41 4.15
C GLY A 32 -7.01 17.37 3.37
N ALA A 33 -7.12 18.26 2.39
CA ALA A 33 -8.37 18.51 1.67
C ALA A 33 -8.84 17.31 0.84
N LEU A 34 -7.90 16.47 0.36
CA LEU A 34 -8.25 15.33 -0.48
C LEU A 34 -8.84 14.18 0.34
N LEU A 35 -8.43 14.05 1.61
CA LEU A 35 -8.96 13.03 2.52
C LEU A 35 -10.47 13.18 2.76
N THR A 36 -10.98 14.41 2.83
CA THR A 36 -12.41 14.65 3.06
C THR A 36 -13.26 13.95 2.01
N SER A 37 -12.86 14.04 0.74
CA SER A 37 -13.59 13.39 -0.36
C SER A 37 -13.60 11.86 -0.28
N GLU A 38 -12.54 11.25 0.27
CA GLU A 38 -12.48 9.79 0.45
C GLU A 38 -13.40 9.32 1.58
N LEU A 39 -13.54 10.13 2.63
CA LEU A 39 -14.31 9.77 3.82
C LEU A 39 -15.80 10.15 3.73
N GLU A 40 -16.18 10.98 2.75
CA GLU A 40 -17.59 11.26 2.42
C GLU A 40 -18.30 10.06 1.75
N ASP A 41 -17.54 9.11 1.20
CA ASP A 41 -18.04 7.84 0.66
C ASP A 41 -17.35 6.62 1.30
N PRO A 42 -17.75 6.22 2.53
CA PRO A 42 -17.19 5.07 3.22
C PRO A 42 -17.23 3.78 2.42
N ALA A 43 -18.33 3.53 1.69
CA ALA A 43 -18.51 2.33 0.89
C ALA A 43 -17.54 2.30 -0.29
N GLY A 44 -17.36 3.44 -0.98
CA GLY A 44 -16.37 3.59 -2.03
C GLY A 44 -14.93 3.43 -1.52
N ALA A 45 -14.63 3.96 -0.33
CA ALA A 45 -13.32 3.79 0.29
C ALA A 45 -13.00 2.31 0.61
N ILE A 46 -13.98 1.55 1.08
CA ILE A 46 -13.82 0.12 1.39
C ILE A 46 -13.67 -0.69 0.10
N ALA A 47 -14.60 -0.52 -0.85
CA ALA A 47 -14.57 -1.26 -2.12
C ALA A 47 -13.31 -0.96 -2.94
N GLY A 48 -12.84 0.29 -2.93
CA GLY A 48 -11.58 0.66 -3.55
C GLY A 48 -10.42 -0.17 -3.00
N ALA A 49 -10.32 -0.31 -1.68
CA ALA A 49 -9.21 -1.03 -1.04
C ALA A 49 -9.08 -2.49 -1.49
N GLU A 50 -10.21 -3.15 -1.80
CA GLU A 50 -10.23 -4.47 -2.40
C GLU A 50 -9.70 -4.44 -3.84
N GLU A 51 -10.19 -3.51 -4.67
CA GLU A 51 -9.77 -3.31 -6.05
C GLU A 51 -8.25 -3.03 -6.14
N GLU A 52 -7.73 -2.09 -5.34
CA GLU A 52 -6.30 -1.77 -5.37
C GLU A 52 -5.42 -2.90 -4.81
N ALA A 53 -5.96 -3.76 -3.93
CA ALA A 53 -5.25 -4.97 -3.49
C ALA A 53 -5.18 -6.02 -4.62
N GLU A 54 -6.23 -6.14 -5.43
CA GLU A 54 -6.23 -6.96 -6.64
C GLU A 54 -5.25 -6.41 -7.69
N GLU A 55 -5.24 -5.10 -7.93
CA GLU A 55 -4.26 -4.43 -8.81
C GLU A 55 -2.82 -4.73 -8.37
N LEU A 56 -2.52 -4.60 -7.07
CA LEU A 56 -1.19 -4.91 -6.55
C LEU A 56 -0.85 -6.40 -6.72
N ASN A 57 -1.81 -7.31 -6.53
CA ASN A 57 -1.56 -8.73 -6.77
C ASN A 57 -1.20 -9.02 -8.22
N LEU A 58 -1.85 -8.36 -9.18
CA LEU A 58 -1.50 -8.45 -10.60
C LEU A 58 -0.09 -7.89 -10.87
N GLU A 59 0.26 -6.75 -10.25
CA GLU A 59 1.59 -6.17 -10.37
C GLU A 59 2.67 -7.09 -9.79
N VAL A 60 2.43 -7.67 -8.62
CA VAL A 60 3.30 -8.68 -8.00
C VAL A 60 3.50 -9.87 -8.94
N GLN A 61 2.42 -10.42 -9.51
CA GLN A 61 2.53 -11.54 -10.46
C GLN A 61 3.33 -11.15 -11.71
N GLY A 62 3.11 -9.96 -12.24
CA GLY A 62 3.88 -9.41 -13.36
C GLY A 62 5.36 -9.29 -13.03
N ALA A 63 5.70 -8.73 -11.88
CA ALA A 63 7.08 -8.58 -11.41
C ALA A 63 7.79 -9.93 -11.26
N LEU A 64 7.10 -10.95 -10.74
CA LEU A 64 7.67 -12.30 -10.62
C LEU A 64 8.02 -12.92 -11.97
N GLN A 65 7.22 -12.67 -13.02
CA GLN A 65 7.54 -13.12 -14.37
C GLN A 65 8.78 -12.41 -14.93
N ARG A 66 9.03 -11.16 -14.51
CA ARG A 66 10.20 -10.36 -14.90
C ARG A 66 11.49 -10.75 -14.15
N PHE A 67 11.40 -11.54 -13.06
CA PHE A 67 12.53 -12.03 -12.27
C PHE A 67 12.73 -13.55 -12.39
N PRO A 68 13.26 -14.05 -13.52
CA PRO A 68 13.43 -15.49 -13.73
C PRO A 68 14.44 -16.09 -12.75
N ALA A 69 14.16 -17.30 -12.26
CA ALA A 69 15.06 -18.05 -11.40
C ALA A 69 16.42 -18.30 -12.10
N SER A 70 17.51 -18.08 -11.38
CA SER A 70 18.84 -18.35 -11.91
C SER A 70 19.14 -19.84 -11.87
N GLN A 71 19.51 -20.41 -13.00
CA GLN A 71 20.06 -21.76 -13.10
C GLN A 71 21.59 -21.68 -13.01
N SER A 72 22.13 -21.58 -11.80
CA SER A 72 23.58 -21.74 -11.60
C SER A 72 23.86 -23.11 -11.00
N ALA A 73 24.60 -23.95 -11.75
CA ALA A 73 25.20 -25.19 -11.27
C ALA A 73 24.23 -26.22 -10.63
N GLY A 74 23.09 -26.49 -11.27
CA GLY A 74 22.16 -27.56 -10.86
C GLY A 74 21.32 -27.26 -9.61
N PHE A 75 21.46 -26.07 -9.02
CA PHE A 75 20.59 -25.58 -7.96
C PHE A 75 19.68 -24.47 -8.51
N HIS A 76 18.37 -24.64 -8.35
CA HIS A 76 17.42 -23.56 -8.58
C HIS A 76 17.54 -22.56 -7.45
N ARG A 77 18.11 -21.38 -7.73
CA ARG A 77 18.13 -20.27 -6.78
C ARG A 77 17.07 -19.26 -7.19
N THR A 78 16.05 -19.09 -6.36
CA THR A 78 15.04 -18.05 -6.54
C THR A 78 15.71 -16.68 -6.59
N ASP A 79 15.32 -15.84 -7.54
CA ASP A 79 15.85 -14.47 -7.65
C ASP A 79 15.54 -13.72 -6.33
N PRO A 80 16.53 -13.10 -5.67
CA PRO A 80 16.29 -12.32 -4.45
C PRO A 80 15.24 -11.22 -4.61
N ARG A 81 15.08 -10.67 -5.81
CA ARG A 81 14.04 -9.69 -6.15
C ARG A 81 12.65 -10.32 -6.12
N ALA A 82 12.50 -11.52 -6.68
CA ALA A 82 11.25 -12.27 -6.62
C ALA A 82 10.86 -12.58 -5.17
N MET A 83 11.82 -13.01 -4.33
CA MET A 83 11.57 -13.24 -2.90
C MET A 83 11.12 -11.97 -2.17
N ALA A 84 11.74 -10.82 -2.49
CA ALA A 84 11.37 -9.54 -1.92
C ALA A 84 9.91 -9.19 -2.29
N VAL A 85 9.55 -9.29 -3.57
CA VAL A 85 8.21 -8.95 -4.07
C VAL A 85 7.12 -9.91 -3.56
N ILE A 86 7.39 -11.21 -3.41
CA ILE A 86 6.43 -12.18 -2.83
C ILE A 86 5.99 -11.76 -1.42
N ALA A 87 6.91 -11.18 -0.65
CA ALA A 87 6.67 -10.86 0.75
C ALA A 87 6.11 -9.45 0.99
N THR A 88 5.80 -8.68 -0.08
CA THR A 88 5.29 -7.30 -0.03
C THR A 88 4.16 -7.11 0.99
N MET A 89 3.07 -7.88 0.85
CA MET A 89 1.91 -7.76 1.75
C MET A 89 2.19 -8.25 3.18
N ALA A 90 3.06 -9.24 3.34
CA ALA A 90 3.46 -9.73 4.66
C ALA A 90 4.26 -8.67 5.43
N TYR A 91 5.10 -7.88 4.75
CA TYR A 91 5.85 -6.79 5.36
C TYR A 91 5.00 -5.57 5.65
N ALA A 92 4.00 -5.27 4.81
CA ALA A 92 3.00 -4.23 5.06
C ALA A 92 2.24 -4.47 6.38
N ARG A 93 1.74 -5.70 6.58
CA ARG A 93 1.04 -6.08 7.83
C ARG A 93 1.89 -5.91 9.09
N ARG A 94 3.20 -6.17 9.00
CA ARG A 94 4.12 -6.00 10.15
C ARG A 94 4.24 -4.53 10.59
N GLY A 95 4.03 -3.58 9.68
CA GLY A 95 4.06 -2.16 10.00
C GLY A 95 2.76 -1.61 10.61
N GLY A 96 1.76 -2.47 10.87
CA GLY A 96 0.54 -2.06 11.57
C GLY A 96 -0.57 -1.50 10.68
N VAL A 97 -0.53 -1.76 9.37
CA VAL A 97 -1.65 -1.50 8.46
C VAL A 97 -2.45 -2.79 8.28
N TYR A 98 -3.77 -2.69 8.39
CA TYR A 98 -4.69 -3.81 8.22
C TYR A 98 -4.98 -4.07 6.73
N LEU A 99 -5.02 -5.34 6.33
CA LEU A 99 -5.46 -5.70 4.98
C LEU A 99 -6.99 -5.61 4.86
N PRO A 100 -7.56 -5.44 3.65
CA PRO A 100 -9.01 -5.37 3.46
C PRO A 100 -9.76 -6.52 4.15
N LYS A 101 -9.30 -7.76 3.96
CA LYS A 101 -9.88 -8.93 4.62
C LYS A 101 -9.78 -8.90 6.15
N ASP A 102 -8.69 -8.38 6.72
CA ASP A 102 -8.55 -8.25 8.17
C ASP A 102 -9.61 -7.25 8.71
N LEU A 103 -9.89 -6.18 7.95
CA LEU A 103 -10.87 -5.17 8.30
C LEU A 103 -12.31 -5.69 8.20
N GLU A 104 -12.64 -6.41 7.12
CA GLU A 104 -13.93 -7.10 6.95
C GLU A 104 -14.24 -8.03 8.13
N GLU A 105 -13.27 -8.87 8.52
CA GLU A 105 -13.40 -9.79 9.65
C GLU A 105 -13.65 -9.01 10.96
N MET A 106 -12.92 -7.92 11.20
CA MET A 106 -13.09 -7.08 12.39
C MET A 106 -14.47 -6.40 12.46
N VAL A 107 -15.04 -6.00 11.32
CA VAL A 107 -16.40 -5.44 11.26
C VAL A 107 -17.45 -6.53 11.50
N ALA A 108 -17.30 -7.70 10.87
CA ALA A 108 -18.22 -8.82 11.04
C ALA A 108 -18.27 -9.32 12.50
N GLU A 109 -17.13 -9.26 13.21
CA GLU A 109 -17.02 -9.55 14.64
C GLU A 109 -17.53 -8.42 15.56
N GLY A 110 -17.94 -7.27 15.01
CA GLY A 110 -18.41 -6.12 15.77
C GLY A 110 -17.31 -5.42 16.59
N ARG A 111 -16.03 -5.60 16.22
CA ARG A 111 -14.87 -5.04 16.95
C ARG A 111 -14.60 -3.58 16.61
N VAL A 112 -15.05 -3.11 15.45
CA VAL A 112 -14.80 -1.77 14.94
C VAL A 112 -16.05 -1.20 14.26
N SER A 113 -16.13 0.14 14.19
CA SER A 113 -17.21 0.83 13.47
C SER A 113 -16.90 0.92 11.97
N GLU A 114 -17.93 1.14 11.17
CA GLU A 114 -17.79 1.40 9.73
C GLU A 114 -16.95 2.66 9.43
N GLU A 115 -17.10 3.71 10.24
CA GLU A 115 -16.27 4.92 10.15
C GLU A 115 -14.78 4.64 10.42
N TRP A 116 -14.49 3.72 11.35
CA TRP A 116 -13.11 3.30 11.59
C TRP A 116 -12.61 2.44 10.41
N HIS A 117 -13.43 1.53 9.90
CA HIS A 117 -13.11 0.72 8.72
C HIS A 117 -12.76 1.60 7.53
N ALA A 118 -13.61 2.57 7.17
CA ALA A 118 -13.35 3.46 6.04
C ALA A 118 -12.02 4.21 6.15
N ARG A 119 -11.65 4.70 7.35
CA ARG A 119 -10.36 5.37 7.57
C ARG A 119 -9.18 4.42 7.37
N GLU A 120 -9.27 3.21 7.89
CA GLU A 120 -8.24 2.19 7.67
C GLU A 120 -8.19 1.72 6.22
N SER A 121 -9.33 1.68 5.52
CA SER A 121 -9.39 1.43 4.07
C SER A 121 -8.64 2.51 3.31
N VAL A 122 -8.86 3.80 3.59
CA VAL A 122 -8.06 4.87 2.96
C VAL A 122 -6.55 4.71 3.27
N ARG A 123 -6.18 4.36 4.50
CA ARG A 123 -4.77 4.12 4.87
C ARG A 123 -4.14 3.00 4.04
N ILE A 124 -4.81 1.85 3.92
CA ILE A 124 -4.26 0.74 3.13
C ILE A 124 -4.22 1.09 1.65
N ARG A 125 -5.19 1.83 1.11
CA ARG A 125 -5.19 2.29 -0.29
C ARG A 125 -3.99 3.19 -0.62
N VAL A 126 -3.65 4.09 0.31
CA VAL A 126 -2.42 4.90 0.22
C VAL A 126 -1.19 4.00 0.16
N LEU A 127 -1.08 3.02 1.07
CA LEU A 127 0.05 2.10 1.06
C LEU A 127 0.12 1.31 -0.25
N LEU A 128 -1.01 0.77 -0.72
CA LEU A 128 -1.12 0.02 -1.97
C LEU A 128 -0.73 0.86 -3.19
N THR A 129 -0.90 2.18 -3.15
CA THR A 129 -0.43 3.11 -4.19
C THR A 129 1.10 3.26 -4.19
N ILE A 130 1.73 3.17 -3.02
CA ILE A 130 3.19 3.34 -2.87
C ILE A 130 3.95 2.04 -3.18
N LEU A 131 3.38 0.86 -2.86
CA LEU A 131 4.06 -0.43 -3.01
C LEU A 131 4.56 -0.73 -4.45
N PRO A 132 3.84 -0.43 -5.54
CA PRO A 132 4.35 -0.57 -6.90
C PRO A 132 5.62 0.23 -7.17
N MET A 133 5.81 1.38 -6.50
CA MET A 133 7.03 2.18 -6.65
C MET A 133 8.25 1.44 -6.09
N PHE A 134 8.09 0.66 -5.01
CA PHE A 134 9.17 -0.19 -4.47
C PHE A 134 9.52 -1.31 -5.44
N ILE A 135 8.52 -1.95 -6.06
CA ILE A 135 8.73 -2.98 -7.07
C ILE A 135 9.52 -2.40 -8.26
N ALA A 136 9.06 -1.27 -8.79
CA ALA A 136 9.72 -0.60 -9.91
C ALA A 136 11.16 -0.15 -9.56
N SER A 137 11.41 0.27 -8.32
CA SER A 137 12.76 0.64 -7.86
C SER A 137 13.71 -0.57 -7.81
N ILE A 138 13.21 -1.75 -7.42
CA ILE A 138 13.98 -3.00 -7.54
C ILE A 138 14.28 -3.33 -9.00
N GLU A 139 13.29 -3.15 -9.89
CA GLU A 139 13.45 -3.47 -11.31
C GLU A 139 14.51 -2.60 -11.98
N ARG A 140 14.55 -1.31 -11.64
CA ARG A 140 15.56 -0.36 -12.11
C ARG A 140 16.91 -0.52 -11.43
N GLY A 141 17.03 -1.36 -10.40
CA GLY A 141 18.26 -1.55 -9.63
C GLY A 141 18.59 -0.39 -8.68
N GLU A 142 17.62 0.48 -8.41
CA GLU A 142 17.73 1.61 -7.49
C GLU A 142 17.59 1.18 -6.03
N LEU A 143 16.88 0.07 -5.80
CA LEU A 143 16.66 -0.52 -4.48
C LEU A 143 17.28 -1.91 -4.38
N ILE A 144 18.04 -2.14 -3.31
CA ILE A 144 18.65 -3.44 -3.02
C ILE A 144 17.56 -4.38 -2.47
N PRO A 145 17.43 -5.63 -2.97
CA PRO A 145 16.35 -6.53 -2.53
C PRO A 145 16.36 -6.81 -1.02
N ALA A 146 17.54 -6.81 -0.41
CA ALA A 146 17.70 -7.03 1.03
C ALA A 146 17.09 -5.90 1.90
N THR A 147 16.94 -4.68 1.37
CA THR A 147 16.38 -3.52 2.10
C THR A 147 14.90 -3.31 1.81
N PHE A 148 14.32 -4.05 0.86
CA PHE A 148 12.93 -3.91 0.44
C PHE A 148 11.94 -4.11 1.58
N ALA A 149 12.13 -5.18 2.37
CA ALA A 149 11.30 -5.50 3.52
C ALA A 149 11.29 -4.37 4.55
N THR A 150 12.48 -3.84 4.87
CA THR A 150 12.64 -2.72 5.80
C THR A 150 11.93 -1.47 5.28
N GLY A 151 12.10 -1.14 4.01
CA GLY A 151 11.45 0.02 3.41
C GLY A 151 9.92 -0.07 3.45
N ILE A 152 9.33 -1.21 3.08
CA ILE A 152 7.87 -1.41 3.17
C ILE A 152 7.38 -1.31 4.62
N THR A 153 8.05 -1.98 5.55
CA THR A 153 7.65 -1.95 6.95
C THR A 153 7.76 -0.53 7.53
N GLU A 154 8.79 0.23 7.19
CA GLU A 154 8.95 1.62 7.63
C GLU A 154 7.84 2.52 7.10
N VAL A 155 7.48 2.40 5.82
CA VAL A 155 6.34 3.15 5.24
C VAL A 155 5.03 2.76 5.92
N ALA A 156 4.78 1.47 6.11
CA ALA A 156 3.58 1.00 6.79
C ALA A 156 3.51 1.53 8.24
N GLU A 157 4.62 1.54 8.98
CA GLU A 157 4.69 2.11 10.33
C GLU A 157 4.42 3.61 10.35
N ARG A 158 4.99 4.35 9.39
CA ARG A 158 4.77 5.78 9.22
C ARG A 158 3.30 6.08 9.00
N LEU A 159 2.67 5.43 8.02
CA LEU A 159 1.24 5.58 7.72
C LEU A 159 0.36 5.14 8.89
N GLY A 160 0.72 4.07 9.59
CA GLY A 160 0.02 3.57 10.78
C GLY A 160 0.04 4.54 11.96
N ARG A 161 1.06 5.42 12.05
CA ARG A 161 1.14 6.47 13.08
C ARG A 161 0.31 7.71 12.74
N VAL A 162 -0.11 7.89 11.48
CA VAL A 162 -0.92 9.04 11.09
C VAL A 162 -2.30 8.94 11.71
N ARG A 163 -2.65 9.94 12.53
CA ARG A 163 -3.99 10.06 13.11
C ARG A 163 -4.95 10.61 12.06
N ILE A 164 -5.77 9.75 11.50
CA ILE A 164 -6.81 10.14 10.54
C ILE A 164 -8.00 10.73 11.32
N PRO A 165 -8.37 12.01 11.09
CA PRO A 165 -9.45 12.66 11.80
C PRO A 165 -10.79 11.94 11.56
N GLN A 166 -11.68 12.04 12.55
CA GLN A 166 -13.08 11.65 12.37
C GLN A 166 -13.76 12.73 11.52
N VAL A 167 -14.48 12.34 10.49
CA VAL A 167 -15.32 13.28 9.75
C VAL A 167 -16.66 13.33 10.47
N ALA A 168 -17.02 14.51 10.96
CA ALA A 168 -18.33 14.71 11.54
C ALA A 168 -19.37 14.58 10.42
N THR A 169 -20.06 13.45 10.37
CA THR A 169 -21.28 13.29 9.57
C THR A 169 -22.36 14.17 10.20
N THR A 170 -22.56 15.37 9.63
CA THR A 170 -23.70 16.25 9.94
C THR A 170 -24.96 15.82 9.19
#